data_AF-A0A921EQ58-F1
#
_entry.id   AF-A0A921EQ58-F1
#
_cell.length_a   1.000
_cell.length_b   1.000
_cell.length_c   1.000
_cell.angle_alpha   90.00
_cell.angle_beta   90.00
_cell.angle_gamma   90.00
#
_symmetry.space_group_name_H-M   'P 1'
#
loop_
_entity.id
_entity.type
_entity.pdbx_description
1 polymer ?
#
loop_
_entity_poly.entity_id
_entity_poly.type
_entity_poly.pdbx_seq_one_letter_code
_entity_poly.pdbx_strand_id
1 'polypeptide(L)' 'EWLKACRGAFLEGYGGVDSEADKALLAAYETDKAAYEAQYESRYRPHLLRVPLEYLASLTSEHPG' A
#
# COMPACT_ATOMS: atom_id res chain seq x y z
N GLU A 1 3.67 3.04 -13.46
CA GLU A 1 3.58 1.93 -14.44
C GLU A 1 4.02 0.57 -13.90
N TRP A 2 5.32 0.31 -13.63
CA TRP A 2 5.78 -1.03 -13.23
C TRP A 2 5.10 -1.59 -11.95
N LEU A 3 5.10 -0.82 -10.85
CA LEU A 3 4.52 -1.26 -9.58
C LEU A 3 3.04 -1.65 -9.71
N LYS A 4 2.27 -0.83 -10.42
CA LYS A 4 0.83 -1.06 -10.67
C LYS A 4 0.62 -2.34 -11.48
N ALA A 5 1.42 -2.57 -12.51
CA ALA A 5 1.34 -3.78 -13.34
C ALA A 5 1.69 -5.04 -12.54
N CYS A 6 2.77 -5.01 -11.75
CA CYS A 6 3.15 -6.14 -10.91
C CYS A 6 2.10 -6.44 -9.84
N ARG A 7 1.54 -5.41 -9.19
CA ARG A 7 0.45 -5.59 -8.22
C ARG A 7 -0.78 -6.20 -8.87
N GLY A 8 -1.19 -5.71 -10.04
CA GLY A 8 -2.33 -6.23 -10.78
C GLY A 8 -2.18 -7.72 -11.11
N ALA A 9 -1.05 -8.10 -11.72
CA ALA A 9 -0.76 -9.48 -12.06
C ALA A 9 -0.68 -10.41 -10.84
N PHE A 10 -0.13 -9.92 -9.72
CA PHE A 10 -0.07 -10.69 -8.47
C PHE A 10 -1.47 -10.97 -7.91
N LEU A 11 -2.33 -9.94 -7.82
CA LEU A 11 -3.68 -10.11 -7.29
C LEU A 11 -4.54 -10.99 -8.20
N GLU A 12 -4.42 -10.83 -9.52
CA GLU A 12 -5.09 -11.70 -10.49
C GLU A 12 -4.69 -13.17 -10.27
N GLY A 13 -3.39 -13.46 -10.14
CA GLY A 13 -2.90 -14.81 -9.87
C GLY A 13 -3.27 -15.37 -8.48
N TYR A 14 -3.51 -14.50 -7.50
CA TYR A 14 -3.90 -14.89 -6.13
C TYR A 14 -5.39 -15.23 -5.99
N GLY A 15 -6.21 -14.91 -7.00
CA GLY A 15 -7.66 -15.14 -6.99
C GLY A 15 -8.51 -13.87 -6.99
N GLY A 16 -7.91 -12.71 -7.30
CA GLY A 16 -8.61 -11.44 -7.41
C GLY A 16 -8.86 -10.72 -6.08
N VAL A 17 -9.35 -9.49 -6.19
CA VAL A 17 -9.82 -8.64 -5.08
C VAL A 17 -11.05 -7.92 -5.59
N ASP A 18 -12.17 -8.65 -5.61
CA ASP A 18 -13.30 -8.31 -6.48
C ASP A 18 -14.41 -7.57 -5.74
N SER A 19 -14.53 -7.76 -4.43
CA SER A 19 -15.50 -7.04 -3.61
C SER A 19 -14.93 -5.75 -3.00
N GLU A 20 -15.79 -4.77 -2.73
CA GLU A 20 -15.39 -3.55 -2.01
C GLU A 20 -14.89 -3.86 -0.59
N ALA A 21 -15.39 -4.93 0.04
CA ALA A 21 -14.90 -5.38 1.34
C ALA A 21 -13.46 -5.91 1.26
N ASP A 22 -13.13 -6.68 0.21
CA ASP A 22 -11.77 -7.20 0.01
C ASP A 22 -10.80 -6.05 -0.30
N LYS A 23 -11.23 -5.07 -1.11
CA LYS A 23 -10.43 -3.87 -1.41
C LYS A 23 -10.17 -3.04 -0.14
N ALA A 24 -11.20 -2.79 0.66
CA ALA A 24 -11.06 -2.06 1.91
C ALA A 24 -10.16 -2.81 2.91
N LEU A 25 -10.31 -4.13 3.01
CA LEU A 25 -9.47 -4.96 3.87
C LEU A 25 -8.01 -4.96 3.42
N LEU A 26 -7.75 -5.08 2.12
CA LEU A 26 -6.41 -5.00 1.55
C LEU A 26 -5.78 -3.62 1.82
N ALA A 27 -6.52 -2.53 1.58
CA ALA A 27 -6.06 -1.18 1.86
C ALA A 27 -5.76 -0.96 3.35
N ALA A 28 -6.52 -1.57 4.26
CA ALA A 28 -6.26 -1.52 5.69
C ALA A 28 -4.95 -2.22 6.07
N TYR A 29 -4.69 -3.43 5.53
CA TYR A 29 -3.43 -4.12 5.74
C TYR A 29 -2.23 -3.39 5.13
N GLU A 30 -2.40 -2.84 3.93
CA GLU A 30 -1.39 -2.02 3.25
C GLU A 30 -1.06 -0.76 4.08
N THR A 31 -2.08 -0.13 4.69
CA THR A 31 -1.92 1.04 5.58
C THR A 31 -1.15 0.68 6.85
N ASP A 32 -1.53 -0.42 7.53
CA ASP A 32 -0.84 -0.88 8.74
C ASP A 32 0.64 -1.19 8.48
N LYS A 33 0.92 -1.92 7.39
CA LYS A 33 2.28 -2.23 6.95
C LYS A 33 3.11 -0.97 6.70
N ALA A 34 2.56 -0.02 5.96
CA ALA A 34 3.26 1.22 5.63
C ALA A 34 3.46 2.13 6.85
N ALA A 35 2.53 2.15 7.80
CA ALA A 35 2.68 2.85 9.08
C ALA A 35 3.81 2.24 9.93
N TYR A 36 3.88 0.91 10.00
CA TYR A 36 4.99 0.20 10.63
C TYR A 36 6.33 0.57 9.97
N GLU A 37 6.39 0.55 8.63
CA GLU A 37 7.59 0.90 7.87
C GLU A 37 8.00 2.36 8.09
N ALA A 38 7.06 3.30 8.11
CA ALA A 38 7.37 4.71 8.39
C ALA A 38 8.02 4.86 9.77
N GLN A 39 7.48 4.19 10.80
CA GLN A 39 8.10 4.20 12.13
C GLN A 39 9.48 3.54 12.10
N TYR A 40 9.63 2.40 11.44
CA TYR A 40 10.91 1.70 11.34
C TYR A 40 11.97 2.55 10.63
N GLU A 41 11.67 3.05 9.44
CA GLU A 41 12.64 3.78 8.62
C GLU A 41 13.02 5.13 9.25
N SER A 42 12.08 5.79 9.94
CA SER A 42 12.41 7.01 10.71
C SER A 42 13.51 6.79 11.74
N ARG A 43 13.60 5.57 12.31
CA ARG A 43 14.58 5.21 13.35
C ARG A 43 15.88 4.66 12.77
N TYR A 44 15.77 3.79 11.76
CA TYR A 44 16.90 2.95 11.35
C TYR A 44 17.48 3.32 9.98
N ARG A 45 16.67 3.84 9.03
CA ARG A 45 17.15 4.25 7.69
C ARG A 45 16.40 5.50 7.21
N PRO A 46 16.65 6.69 7.80
CA PRO A 46 15.83 7.88 7.55
C PRO A 46 15.75 8.31 6.08
N HIS A 47 16.77 8.00 5.27
CA HIS A 47 16.78 8.27 3.83
C HIS A 47 15.72 7.48 3.04
N LEU A 48 15.16 6.40 3.62
CA LEU A 48 14.09 5.60 3.03
C LEU A 48 12.69 6.03 3.49
N LEU A 49 12.56 6.93 4.48
CA LEU A 49 11.27 7.32 5.07
C LEU A 49 10.26 7.83 4.03
N ARG A 50 10.73 8.45 2.94
CA ARG A 50 9.85 8.93 1.88
C ARG A 50 9.04 7.81 1.21
N VAL A 51 9.56 6.58 1.17
CA VAL A 51 8.92 5.45 0.47
C VAL A 51 7.57 5.07 1.10
N PRO A 52 7.48 4.74 2.40
CA PRO A 52 6.19 4.44 3.02
C PRO A 52 5.26 5.66 3.08
N LEU A 53 5.79 6.89 3.19
CA LEU A 53 4.97 8.11 3.21
C LEU A 53 4.32 8.41 1.85
N GLU A 54 5.07 8.28 0.75
CA GLU A 54 4.53 8.43 -0.61
C GLU A 54 3.45 7.38 -0.90
N TYR A 55 3.64 6.15 -0.41
CA TYR A 55 2.64 5.10 -0.54
C TYR A 55 1.36 5.39 0.26
N LEU A 56 1.47 5.79 1.53
CA LEU A 56 0.32 6.20 2.35
C LEU A 56 -0.47 7.35 1.70
N ALA A 57 0.21 8.34 1.12
CA ALA A 57 -0.42 9.44 0.41
C ALA A 57 -1.17 8.99 -0.86
N SER A 58 -0.70 7.92 -1.51
CA SER A 58 -1.40 7.34 -2.68
C SER A 58 -2.70 6.66 -2.28
N LEU A 59 -2.74 5.95 -1.14
CA LEU A 59 -3.94 5.26 -0.65
C LEU A 59 -5.08 6.23 -0.30
N THR A 60 -4.76 7.40 0.26
CA THR A 60 -5.76 8.43 0.57
C THR A 60 -6.25 9.18 -0.66
N SER A 61 -5.47 9.19 -1.75
CA SER A 61 -5.85 9.81 -3.02
C SER A 61 -6.74 8.89 -3.87
N GLU A 62 -6.66 7.57 -3.68
CA GLU A 62 -7.49 6.57 -4.37
C GLU A 62 -8.87 6.36 -3.71
N HIS A 63 -9.10 6.94 -2.54
CA HIS A 63 -10.40 6.94 -1.85
C HIS A 63 -11.07 8.33 -2.00
N PRO A 64 -11.98 8.54 -2.97
CA PRO A 64 -12.91 9.66 -2.87
C PRO A 64 -13.84 9.36 -1.69
N GLY A 65 -13.79 10.21 -0.66
CA GLY A 65 -14.80 10.21 0.39
C GLY A 65 -16.20 10.46 -0.16
#